data_AF-A0A3S0DAT3-F1
#
_entry.id   AF-A0A3S0DAT3-F1
#
_cell.length_a   1.000
_cell.length_b   1.000
_cell.length_c   1.000
_cell.angle_alpha   90.00
_cell.angle_beta   90.00
_cell.angle_gamma   90.00
#
_symmetry.space_group_name_H-M   'P 1'
#
loop_
_entity.id
_entity.type
_entity.pdbx_description
1 polymer ?
#
loop_
_entity_poly.entity_id
_entity_poly.type
_entity_poly.pdbx_seq_one_letter_code
_entity_poly.pdbx_strand_id
1 'polypeptide(L)'
;MRLVFADIEADGLYPTKIHFIRVKTLDGFVNTFFDMSVFKIWVEIYKPDKWIFHNGLGYDVWHINRLVGPLINPRSVIDTFVVSRLVAFEKFNTHSLDELGEFLGIKKFKYDGPWDVCTQEMIEYGEQDVEVLEAIFNHYKEYICSIDWAKAMRVEHDMAIVCYDMNQNGFTFDKEEGEKLLASVDSEMKALEESFQKEYPPKLVEVNRLKYRTKKDGSLYSTVEEAMSKYPLTRVEGDELICFDYQAFNPGSPVDRIDVLWDAGWKPWMKTKGHKKFEKENK
;
A
#
# COMPACT_ATOMS: atom_id res chain seq x y z
N MET A 1 3.31 37.89 7.61
CA MET A 1 3.63 36.75 6.73
C MET A 1 2.32 36.15 6.27
N ARG A 2 2.10 36.08 4.96
CA ARG A 2 0.91 35.51 4.30
C ARG A 2 1.12 34.01 4.14
N LEU A 3 0.52 33.25 5.04
CA LEU A 3 0.50 31.79 5.02
C LEU A 3 -0.76 31.31 4.32
N VAL A 4 -0.60 30.35 3.41
CA VAL A 4 -1.70 29.70 2.72
C VAL A 4 -1.62 28.21 2.96
N PHE A 5 -2.61 27.66 3.66
CA PHE A 5 -2.88 26.23 3.70
C PHE A 5 -3.59 25.86 2.40
N ALA A 6 -3.11 24.84 1.73
CA ALA A 6 -3.69 24.40 0.48
C ALA A 6 -3.63 22.88 0.36
N ASP A 7 -4.57 22.37 -0.42
CA ASP A 7 -4.69 20.97 -0.80
C ASP A 7 -5.41 20.90 -2.16
N ILE A 8 -5.11 19.88 -2.96
CA ILE A 8 -5.73 19.69 -4.27
C ILE A 8 -6.42 18.33 -4.37
N GLU A 9 -7.53 18.32 -5.11
CA GLU A 9 -8.12 17.08 -5.60
C GLU A 9 -8.00 17.00 -7.11
N ALA A 10 -7.56 15.84 -7.61
CA ALA A 10 -7.20 15.65 -9.01
C ALA A 10 -7.63 14.28 -9.55
N ASP A 11 -7.51 14.07 -10.86
CA ASP A 11 -8.00 12.87 -11.55
C ASP A 11 -7.10 11.61 -11.43
N GLY A 12 -6.09 11.64 -10.54
CA GLY A 12 -5.24 10.50 -10.21
C GLY A 12 -3.79 10.89 -9.90
N LEU A 13 -2.94 9.91 -9.64
CA LEU A 13 -1.55 10.11 -9.17
C LEU A 13 -0.62 10.81 -10.18
N TYR A 14 -0.95 10.75 -11.48
CA TYR A 14 -0.28 11.50 -12.54
C TYR A 14 -1.33 12.33 -13.27
N PRO A 15 -1.84 13.39 -12.63
CA PRO A 15 -3.11 13.97 -13.02
C PRO A 15 -3.02 14.64 -14.40
N THR A 16 -4.09 14.56 -15.17
CA THR A 16 -4.27 15.42 -16.35
C THR A 16 -5.09 16.66 -16.01
N LYS A 17 -5.81 16.62 -14.88
CA LYS A 17 -6.72 17.67 -14.44
C LYS A 17 -6.71 17.79 -12.91
N ILE A 18 -6.67 19.03 -12.43
CA ILE A 18 -7.02 19.37 -11.05
C ILE A 18 -8.53 19.68 -11.03
N HIS A 19 -9.30 18.99 -10.20
CA HIS A 19 -10.73 19.24 -10.04
C HIS A 19 -10.97 20.55 -9.30
N PHE A 20 -10.26 20.74 -8.19
CA PHE A 20 -10.25 21.99 -7.46
C PHE A 20 -8.99 22.14 -6.60
N ILE A 21 -8.75 23.37 -6.16
CA ILE A 21 -7.74 23.70 -5.15
C ILE A 21 -8.47 24.35 -3.98
N ARG A 22 -8.38 23.74 -2.79
CA ARG A 22 -8.87 24.34 -1.56
C ARG A 22 -7.76 25.20 -0.96
N VAL A 23 -8.10 26.42 -0.54
CA VAL A 23 -7.17 27.25 0.24
C VAL A 23 -7.81 27.79 1.50
N LYS A 24 -6.98 27.97 2.52
CA LYS A 24 -7.29 28.68 3.76
C LYS A 24 -6.11 29.56 4.15
N THR A 25 -6.37 30.77 4.62
CA THR A 25 -5.35 31.72 5.07
C THR A 25 -5.54 32.07 6.54
N LEU A 26 -4.47 32.56 7.18
CA LEU A 26 -4.53 32.98 8.58
C LEU A 26 -5.46 34.19 8.83
N ASP A 27 -5.70 35.03 7.82
CA ASP A 27 -6.65 36.14 7.89
C ASP A 27 -8.10 35.72 7.67
N GLY A 28 -8.37 34.41 7.61
CA GLY A 28 -9.72 33.85 7.58
C GLY A 28 -10.32 33.75 6.17
N PHE A 29 -9.53 34.00 5.12
CA PHE A 29 -9.98 33.72 3.75
C PHE A 29 -9.98 32.21 3.52
N VAL A 30 -11.12 31.70 3.06
CA VAL A 30 -11.33 30.30 2.75
C VAL A 30 -12.04 30.22 1.41
N ASN A 31 -11.49 29.46 0.46
CA ASN A 31 -12.12 29.32 -0.84
C ASN A 31 -11.74 28.00 -1.53
N THR A 32 -12.69 27.44 -2.29
CA THR A 32 -12.45 26.32 -3.21
C THR A 32 -12.44 26.86 -4.63
N PHE A 33 -11.29 26.78 -5.31
CA PHE A 33 -11.15 27.21 -6.70
C PHE A 33 -11.39 26.04 -7.64
N PHE A 34 -12.51 26.07 -8.37
CA PHE A 34 -12.80 25.14 -9.47
C PHE A 34 -12.24 25.63 -10.82
N ASP A 35 -11.98 26.93 -10.94
CA ASP A 35 -11.34 27.54 -12.12
C ASP A 35 -9.88 27.88 -11.81
N MET A 36 -8.97 27.18 -12.48
CA MET A 36 -7.52 27.35 -12.30
C MET A 36 -7.03 28.72 -12.76
N SER A 37 -7.72 29.39 -13.68
CA SER A 37 -7.40 30.76 -14.10
C SER A 37 -7.70 31.76 -12.98
N VAL A 38 -8.80 31.56 -12.26
CA VAL A 38 -9.17 32.38 -11.11
C VAL A 38 -8.20 32.14 -9.95
N PHE A 39 -7.82 30.89 -9.68
CA PHE A 39 -6.78 30.57 -8.70
C PHE A 39 -5.46 31.27 -9.03
N LYS A 40 -5.01 31.21 -10.28
CA LYS A 40 -3.79 31.88 -10.75
C LYS A 40 -3.83 33.39 -10.49
N ILE A 41 -4.91 34.06 -10.88
CA ILE A 41 -5.10 35.50 -10.64
C ILE A 41 -5.06 35.81 -9.13
N TRP A 42 -5.72 34.97 -8.32
CA TRP A 42 -5.71 35.14 -6.87
C TRP A 42 -4.29 35.02 -6.30
N VAL A 43 -3.48 34.06 -6.74
CA VAL A 43 -2.07 33.93 -6.31
C VAL A 43 -1.25 35.17 -6.70
N GLU A 44 -1.44 35.70 -7.91
CA GLU A 44 -0.73 36.90 -8.39
C GLU A 44 -1.08 38.16 -7.59
N ILE A 45 -2.33 38.27 -7.12
CA ILE A 45 -2.81 39.39 -6.28
C ILE A 45 -2.38 39.19 -4.83
N TYR A 46 -2.70 38.05 -4.23
CA TYR A 46 -2.48 37.77 -2.81
C TYR A 46 -1.00 37.60 -2.48
N LYS A 47 -0.18 37.09 -3.40
CA LYS A 47 1.27 36.86 -3.28
C LYS A 47 1.67 36.14 -1.98
N PRO A 48 1.36 34.85 -1.82
CA PRO A 48 1.71 34.07 -0.63
C PRO A 48 3.21 34.13 -0.31
N ASP A 49 3.57 34.31 0.97
CA ASP A 49 4.97 34.26 1.40
C ASP A 49 5.43 32.82 1.61
N LYS A 50 4.52 31.97 2.11
CA LYS A 50 4.72 30.52 2.31
C LYS A 50 3.44 29.76 2.01
N TRP A 51 3.62 28.54 1.51
CA TRP A 51 2.56 27.57 1.30
C TRP A 51 2.68 26.44 2.30
N ILE A 52 1.56 25.96 2.82
CA ILE A 52 1.48 24.84 3.73
C ILE A 52 0.68 23.76 3.02
N PHE A 53 1.27 22.57 2.93
CA PHE A 53 0.67 21.36 2.35
C PHE A 53 0.94 20.15 3.25
N HIS A 54 0.24 19.06 3.02
CA HIS A 54 0.62 17.74 3.52
C HIS A 54 1.05 16.87 2.34
N ASN A 55 2.33 16.51 2.27
CA ASN A 55 2.92 15.83 1.12
C ASN A 55 2.87 16.64 -0.20
N GLY A 56 2.75 17.97 -0.12
CA GLY A 56 2.74 18.84 -1.29
C GLY A 56 4.06 18.85 -2.07
N LEU A 57 5.19 18.63 -1.40
CA LEU A 57 6.50 18.43 -2.06
C LEU A 57 6.62 17.04 -2.70
N GLY A 58 5.71 16.11 -2.40
CA GLY A 58 5.58 14.83 -3.09
C GLY A 58 4.56 14.85 -4.23
N TYR A 59 3.65 15.83 -4.27
CA TYR A 59 2.49 15.80 -5.17
C TYR A 59 2.01 17.20 -5.62
N ASP A 60 1.29 17.93 -4.75
CA ASP A 60 0.48 19.11 -5.09
C ASP A 60 1.25 20.19 -5.84
N VAL A 61 2.39 20.60 -5.28
CA VAL A 61 3.17 21.75 -5.72
C VAL A 61 3.59 21.58 -7.18
N TRP A 62 3.97 20.37 -7.55
CA TRP A 62 4.44 20.05 -8.89
C TRP A 62 3.30 19.98 -9.90
N HIS A 63 2.15 19.44 -9.50
CA HIS A 63 0.99 19.35 -10.36
C HIS A 63 0.30 20.71 -10.55
N ILE A 64 0.21 21.54 -9.52
CA ILE A 64 -0.20 22.95 -9.66
C ILE A 64 0.74 23.65 -10.65
N ASN A 65 2.05 23.51 -10.46
CA ASN A 65 3.03 24.17 -11.33
C ASN A 65 2.97 23.70 -12.79
N ARG A 66 2.70 22.42 -13.02
CA ARG A 66 2.59 21.82 -14.36
C ARG A 66 1.27 22.16 -15.06
N LEU A 67 0.15 22.09 -14.35
CA LEU A 67 -1.20 22.16 -14.94
C LEU A 67 -1.79 23.57 -14.91
N VAL A 68 -1.40 24.41 -13.95
CA VAL A 68 -1.91 25.79 -13.81
C VAL A 68 -0.86 26.82 -14.24
N GLY A 69 0.40 26.58 -13.87
CA GLY A 69 1.54 27.43 -14.20
C GLY A 69 2.49 27.58 -13.02
N PRO A 70 3.70 28.13 -13.21
CA PRO A 70 4.77 28.16 -12.21
C PRO A 70 4.51 29.17 -11.07
N LEU A 71 3.50 28.87 -10.26
CA LEU A 71 2.94 29.76 -9.23
C LEU A 71 3.60 29.56 -7.86
N ILE A 72 4.06 28.35 -7.58
CA ILE A 72 4.56 27.97 -6.26
C ILE A 72 6.05 27.67 -6.37
N ASN A 73 6.88 28.43 -5.66
CA ASN A 73 8.27 28.08 -5.49
C ASN A 73 8.36 26.93 -4.46
N PRO A 74 8.88 25.73 -4.81
CA PRO A 74 8.98 24.62 -3.85
C PRO A 74 9.77 24.99 -2.58
N ARG A 75 10.73 25.92 -2.66
CA ARG A 75 11.49 26.39 -1.50
C ARG A 75 10.68 27.29 -0.55
N SER A 76 9.52 27.78 -0.95
CA SER A 76 8.58 28.51 -0.07
C SER A 76 7.52 27.61 0.58
N VAL A 77 7.59 26.29 0.38
CA VAL A 77 6.65 25.32 0.96
C VAL A 77 7.12 24.88 2.35
N ILE A 78 6.16 24.75 3.25
CA ILE A 78 6.23 24.02 4.53
C ILE A 78 5.35 22.78 4.36
N ASP A 79 5.97 21.61 4.32
CA ASP A 79 5.30 20.35 4.13
C ASP A 79 5.14 19.63 5.48
N THR A 80 3.91 19.52 5.97
CA THR A 80 3.63 18.93 7.28
C THR A 80 3.97 17.44 7.36
N PHE A 81 4.00 16.73 6.22
CA PHE A 81 4.47 15.35 6.16
C PHE A 81 5.96 15.25 6.47
N VAL A 82 6.76 16.15 5.87
CA VAL A 82 8.20 16.27 6.13
C VAL A 82 8.45 16.69 7.58
N VAL A 83 7.70 17.69 8.08
CA VAL A 83 7.81 18.17 9.46
C VAL A 83 7.55 17.04 10.45
N SER A 84 6.47 16.27 10.27
CA SER A 84 6.12 15.19 11.20
C SER A 84 7.18 14.10 11.23
N ARG A 85 7.73 13.71 10.07
CA ARG A 85 8.80 12.71 9.98
C ARG A 85 10.11 13.18 10.60
N LEU A 86 10.44 14.47 10.48
CA LEU A 86 11.63 15.02 11.13
C LEU A 86 11.48 15.07 12.65
N VAL A 87 10.32 15.50 13.15
CA VAL A 87 10.13 15.75 14.59
C VAL A 87 9.80 14.45 15.36
N ALA A 88 9.05 13.53 14.76
CA ALA A 88 8.42 12.43 15.48
C ALA A 88 8.41 11.10 14.70
N PHE A 89 9.50 10.77 14.00
CA PHE A 89 9.60 9.60 13.12
C PHE A 89 9.09 8.28 13.74
N GLU A 90 9.51 7.96 14.96
CA GLU A 90 9.16 6.67 15.59
C GLU A 90 7.74 6.64 16.18
N LYS A 91 7.09 7.80 16.27
CA LYS A 91 5.78 7.93 16.92
C LYS A 91 4.63 7.50 16.02
N PHE A 92 4.79 7.63 14.71
CA PHE A 92 3.74 7.39 13.72
C PHE A 92 4.24 6.39 12.69
N ASN A 93 3.34 5.53 12.19
CA ASN A 93 3.71 4.51 11.22
C ASN A 93 3.73 5.06 9.80
N THR A 94 2.70 5.84 9.45
CA THR A 94 2.47 6.35 8.09
C THR A 94 2.78 7.83 7.97
N HIS A 95 2.64 8.60 9.06
CA HIS A 95 2.64 10.06 9.05
C HIS A 95 1.58 10.68 8.11
N SER A 96 0.59 9.89 7.70
CA SER A 96 -0.48 10.36 6.82
C SER A 96 -1.36 11.39 7.53
N LEU A 97 -2.05 12.21 6.72
CA LEU A 97 -3.03 13.16 7.22
C LEU A 97 -4.11 12.47 8.09
N ASP A 98 -4.50 11.23 7.75
CA ASP A 98 -5.47 10.43 8.51
C ASP A 98 -4.94 10.05 9.90
N GLU A 99 -3.74 9.45 9.96
CA GLU A 99 -3.12 9.04 11.23
C GLU A 99 -2.85 10.24 12.16
N LEU A 100 -2.37 11.35 11.59
CA LEU A 100 -2.11 12.57 12.35
C LEU A 100 -3.41 13.27 12.76
N GLY A 101 -4.44 13.27 11.92
CA GLY A 101 -5.77 13.77 12.24
C GLY A 101 -6.41 13.00 13.38
N GLU A 102 -6.38 11.67 13.34
CA GLU A 102 -6.85 10.80 14.41
C GLU A 102 -6.12 11.09 15.72
N PHE A 103 -4.78 11.20 15.67
CA PHE A 103 -3.97 11.56 16.84
C PHE A 103 -4.36 12.91 17.45
N LEU A 104 -4.75 13.89 16.64
CA LEU A 104 -5.19 15.22 17.08
C LEU A 104 -6.69 15.28 17.44
N GLY A 105 -7.43 14.17 17.30
CA GLY A 105 -8.86 14.11 17.57
C GLY A 105 -9.72 14.78 16.49
N ILE A 106 -9.18 15.01 15.29
CA ILE A 106 -9.89 15.60 14.16
C ILE A 106 -10.12 14.51 13.13
N LYS A 107 -11.38 14.09 13.04
CA LYS A 107 -11.77 13.00 12.15
C LYS A 107 -11.63 13.44 10.69
N LYS A 108 -10.80 12.73 9.92
CA LYS A 108 -10.76 12.84 8.46
C LYS A 108 -11.97 12.12 7.85
N PHE A 109 -12.45 12.61 6.72
CA PHE A 109 -13.42 11.85 5.91
C PHE A 109 -12.69 10.80 5.08
N LYS A 110 -13.36 9.68 4.80
CA LYS A 110 -12.82 8.66 3.90
C LYS A 110 -13.48 8.84 2.55
N TYR A 111 -12.67 8.79 1.50
CA TYR A 111 -13.13 8.88 0.13
C TYR A 111 -12.43 7.80 -0.69
N ASP A 112 -13.20 6.88 -1.25
CA ASP A 112 -12.70 5.72 -1.99
C ASP A 112 -12.78 5.92 -3.52
N GLY A 113 -13.14 7.13 -3.96
CA GLY A 113 -13.40 7.46 -5.37
C GLY A 113 -14.90 7.54 -5.70
N PRO A 114 -15.26 7.82 -6.96
CA PRO A 114 -14.39 7.80 -8.13
C PRO A 114 -13.59 9.10 -8.36
N TRP A 115 -12.30 8.99 -8.65
CA TRP A 115 -11.38 10.13 -8.77
C TRP A 115 -11.46 10.88 -10.10
N ASP A 116 -12.05 10.29 -11.15
CA ASP A 116 -12.13 10.88 -12.48
C ASP A 116 -13.13 12.04 -12.59
N VAL A 117 -14.08 12.12 -11.64
CA VAL A 117 -15.11 13.16 -11.60
C VAL A 117 -15.12 13.89 -10.26
N CYS A 118 -15.30 15.20 -10.30
CA CYS A 118 -15.49 16.00 -9.11
C CYS A 118 -16.90 15.78 -8.54
N THR A 119 -17.01 15.07 -7.43
CA THR A 119 -18.27 14.85 -6.71
C THR A 119 -18.39 15.80 -5.52
N GLN A 120 -19.61 15.94 -4.98
CA GLN A 120 -19.82 16.70 -3.75
C GLN A 120 -19.07 16.10 -2.56
N GLU A 121 -18.98 14.76 -2.50
CA GLU A 121 -18.23 14.04 -1.46
C GLU A 121 -16.73 14.33 -1.53
N MET A 122 -16.15 14.40 -2.74
CA MET A 122 -14.75 14.80 -2.94
C MET A 122 -14.51 16.24 -2.47
N ILE A 123 -15.46 17.15 -2.72
CA ILE A 123 -15.38 18.54 -2.24
C ILE A 123 -15.33 18.58 -0.71
N GLU A 124 -16.26 17.89 -0.05
CA GLU A 124 -16.31 17.82 1.42
C GLU A 124 -15.05 17.18 2.02
N TYR A 125 -14.51 16.16 1.35
CA TYR A 125 -13.25 15.51 1.70
C TYR A 125 -12.06 16.49 1.62
N GLY A 126 -11.87 17.18 0.48
CA GLY A 126 -10.77 18.14 0.32
C GLY A 126 -10.92 19.39 1.21
N GLU A 127 -12.15 19.80 1.53
CA GLU A 127 -12.39 20.84 2.54
C GLU A 127 -11.94 20.39 3.93
N GLN A 128 -12.24 19.15 4.32
CA GLN A 128 -11.81 18.59 5.59
C GLN A 128 -10.29 18.42 5.65
N ASP A 129 -9.64 18.05 4.55
CA ASP A 129 -8.19 17.86 4.51
C ASP A 129 -7.41 19.13 4.85
N VAL A 130 -7.89 20.31 4.41
CA VAL A 130 -7.29 21.60 4.80
C VAL A 130 -7.50 21.94 6.28
N GLU A 131 -8.62 21.52 6.88
CA GLU A 131 -8.84 21.70 8.32
C GLU A 131 -7.90 20.81 9.15
N VAL A 132 -7.71 19.55 8.75
CA VAL A 132 -6.74 18.66 9.40
C VAL A 132 -5.32 19.18 9.21
N LEU A 133 -4.98 19.65 8.01
CA LEU A 133 -3.67 20.25 7.69
C LEU A 133 -3.33 21.43 8.61
N GLU A 134 -4.28 22.35 8.81
CA GLU A 134 -4.08 23.49 9.70
C GLU A 134 -3.83 23.03 11.15
N ALA A 135 -4.57 22.02 11.62
CA ALA A 135 -4.38 21.48 12.95
C ALA A 135 -3.00 20.80 13.14
N ILE A 136 -2.54 20.05 12.13
CA ILE A 136 -1.21 19.45 12.13
C ILE A 136 -0.14 20.53 12.16
N PHE A 137 -0.27 21.56 11.32
CA PHE A 137 0.65 22.70 11.34
C PHE A 137 0.69 23.37 12.72
N ASN A 138 -0.47 23.61 13.33
CA ASN A 138 -0.56 24.21 14.66
C ASN A 138 0.08 23.33 15.74
N HIS A 139 -0.07 22.00 15.65
CA HIS A 139 0.59 21.05 16.55
C HIS A 139 2.12 21.15 16.48
N TYR A 140 2.70 21.27 15.29
CA TYR A 140 4.14 21.35 15.10
C TYR A 140 4.70 22.79 15.05
N LYS A 141 3.88 23.80 15.34
CA LYS A 141 4.22 25.22 15.16
C LYS A 141 5.47 25.63 15.94
N GLU A 142 5.68 25.07 17.12
CA GLU A 142 6.87 25.33 17.94
C GLU A 142 8.18 24.91 17.24
N TYR A 143 8.15 23.82 16.48
CA TYR A 143 9.29 23.33 15.70
C TYR A 143 9.44 24.11 14.39
N ILE A 144 8.32 24.34 13.69
CA ILE A 144 8.30 25.04 12.40
C ILE A 144 8.83 26.48 12.54
N CYS A 145 8.48 27.16 13.64
CA CYS A 145 8.88 28.54 13.89
C CYS A 145 10.17 28.68 14.72
N SER A 146 10.78 27.56 15.15
CA SER A 146 12.00 27.60 15.97
C SER A 146 13.25 27.90 15.14
N ILE A 147 14.07 28.83 15.63
CA ILE A 147 15.38 29.14 15.05
C ILE A 147 16.34 27.96 15.12
N ASP A 148 16.25 27.15 16.18
CA ASP A 148 17.13 26.00 16.40
C ASP A 148 16.82 24.88 15.40
N TRP A 149 15.54 24.76 14.99
CA TRP A 149 15.09 23.77 14.02
C TRP A 149 15.18 24.24 12.57
N ALA A 150 15.34 25.54 12.32
CA ALA A 150 15.27 26.13 10.98
C ALA A 150 16.23 25.46 9.97
N LYS A 151 17.45 25.12 10.41
CA LYS A 151 18.43 24.44 9.54
C LYS A 151 18.00 23.02 9.19
N ALA A 152 17.58 22.23 10.18
CA ALA A 152 17.11 20.86 9.95
C ALA A 152 15.85 20.85 9.06
N MET A 153 14.89 21.72 9.35
CA MET A 153 13.69 21.91 8.53
C MET A 153 14.04 22.20 7.08
N ARG A 154 14.96 23.14 6.83
CA ARG A 154 15.38 23.47 5.45
C ARG A 154 16.06 22.28 4.76
N VAL A 155 16.91 21.54 5.46
CA VAL A 155 17.59 20.36 4.89
C VAL A 155 16.57 19.30 4.48
N GLU A 156 15.63 18.95 5.35
CA GLU A 156 14.63 17.92 5.03
C GLU A 156 13.68 18.33 3.90
N HIS A 157 13.27 19.60 3.83
CA HIS A 157 12.44 20.08 2.72
C HIS A 157 13.23 20.17 1.41
N ASP A 158 14.52 20.53 1.45
CA ASP A 158 15.38 20.47 0.26
C ASP A 158 15.60 19.03 -0.20
N MET A 159 15.74 18.09 0.74
CA MET A 159 15.84 16.67 0.43
C MET A 159 14.55 16.14 -0.19
N ALA A 160 13.37 16.54 0.29
CA ALA A 160 12.09 16.17 -0.31
C ALA A 160 11.99 16.63 -1.78
N ILE A 161 12.47 17.85 -2.09
CA ILE A 161 12.56 18.35 -3.46
C ILE A 161 13.50 17.49 -4.31
N VAL A 162 14.70 17.18 -3.81
CA VAL A 162 15.66 16.33 -4.50
C VAL A 162 15.11 14.92 -4.74
N CYS A 163 14.42 14.35 -3.75
CA CYS A 163 13.78 13.04 -3.88
C CYS A 163 12.68 13.03 -4.94
N TYR A 164 11.91 14.11 -5.05
CA TYR A 164 10.96 14.27 -6.15
C TYR A 164 11.67 14.24 -7.51
N ASP A 165 12.72 15.06 -7.68
CA ASP A 165 13.51 15.09 -8.91
C ASP A 165 14.13 13.71 -9.23
N MET A 166 14.68 13.02 -8.22
CA MET A 166 15.20 11.66 -8.37
C MET A 166 14.12 10.68 -8.84
N ASN A 167 12.90 10.77 -8.29
CA ASN A 167 11.79 9.92 -8.69
C ASN A 167 11.36 10.20 -10.14
N GLN A 168 11.30 11.47 -10.55
CA GLN A 168 10.95 11.84 -11.92
C GLN A 168 12.04 11.43 -12.94
N ASN A 169 13.31 11.51 -12.56
CA ASN A 169 14.42 11.04 -13.40
C ASN A 169 14.43 9.52 -13.56
N GLY A 170 13.98 8.80 -12.53
CA GLY A 170 14.02 7.34 -12.48
C GLY A 170 15.45 6.79 -12.42
N PHE A 171 15.56 5.47 -12.60
CA PHE A 171 16.84 4.77 -12.67
C PHE A 171 16.84 3.91 -13.94
N THR A 172 17.81 4.13 -14.83
CA THR A 172 17.88 3.37 -16.08
C THR A 172 18.16 1.90 -15.79
N PHE A 173 17.28 1.04 -16.27
CA PHE A 173 17.36 -0.40 -16.10
C PHE A 173 17.66 -1.07 -17.44
N ASP A 174 18.70 -1.91 -17.49
CA ASP A 174 19.01 -2.73 -18.67
C ASP A 174 18.02 -3.90 -18.73
N LYS A 175 16.92 -3.65 -19.45
CA LYS A 175 15.83 -4.61 -19.58
C LYS A 175 16.28 -5.88 -20.33
N GLU A 176 17.14 -5.74 -21.34
CA GLU A 176 17.58 -6.89 -22.13
C GLU A 176 18.44 -7.84 -21.28
N GLU A 177 19.38 -7.30 -20.52
CA GLU A 177 20.19 -8.11 -19.61
C GLU A 177 19.34 -8.69 -18.46
N GLY A 178 18.37 -7.92 -17.95
CA GLY A 178 17.40 -8.40 -16.98
C GLY A 178 16.59 -9.59 -17.48
N GLU A 179 16.12 -9.56 -18.72
CA GLU A 179 15.38 -10.66 -19.36
C GLU A 179 16.27 -11.88 -19.61
N LYS A 180 17.54 -11.70 -19.97
CA LYS A 180 18.51 -12.81 -20.08
C LYS A 180 18.77 -13.48 -18.74
N LEU A 181 18.98 -12.69 -17.68
CA LEU A 181 19.18 -13.21 -16.33
C LEU A 181 17.94 -13.97 -15.86
N LEU A 182 16.74 -13.41 -16.08
CA LEU A 182 15.48 -14.08 -15.74
C LEU A 182 15.36 -15.45 -16.44
N ALA A 183 15.64 -15.51 -17.75
CA ALA A 183 15.61 -16.76 -18.50
C ALA A 183 16.61 -17.81 -17.95
N SER A 184 17.79 -17.37 -17.52
CA SER A 184 18.77 -18.26 -16.87
C SER A 184 18.24 -18.82 -15.55
N VAL A 185 17.72 -17.95 -14.69
CA VAL A 185 17.17 -18.33 -13.38
C VAL A 185 15.98 -19.28 -13.56
N ASP A 186 15.08 -19.00 -14.50
CA ASP A 186 13.92 -19.86 -14.77
C ASP A 186 14.34 -21.23 -15.31
N SER A 187 15.36 -21.28 -16.16
CA SER A 187 15.90 -22.54 -16.67
C SER A 187 16.52 -23.39 -15.54
N GLU A 188 17.30 -22.78 -14.65
CA GLU A 188 17.88 -23.47 -13.49
C GLU A 188 16.81 -23.93 -12.50
N MET A 189 15.84 -23.06 -12.20
CA MET A 189 14.70 -23.37 -11.34
C MET A 189 13.94 -24.59 -11.88
N LYS A 190 13.62 -24.60 -13.18
CA LYS A 190 12.93 -25.73 -13.82
C LYS A 190 13.75 -27.02 -13.74
N ALA A 191 15.06 -26.96 -13.99
CA ALA A 191 15.92 -28.13 -13.89
C ALA A 191 15.96 -28.71 -12.47
N LEU A 192 15.99 -27.83 -11.46
CA LEU A 192 15.93 -28.22 -10.05
C LEU A 192 14.56 -28.81 -9.70
N GLU A 193 13.46 -28.19 -10.12
CA GLU A 193 12.10 -28.70 -9.91
C GLU A 193 11.92 -30.09 -10.54
N GLU A 194 12.39 -30.30 -11.77
CA GLU A 194 12.39 -31.61 -12.41
C GLU A 194 13.22 -32.65 -11.63
N SER A 195 14.34 -32.23 -11.05
CA SER A 195 15.15 -33.11 -10.19
C SER A 195 14.42 -33.47 -8.90
N PHE A 196 13.72 -32.51 -8.28
CA PHE A 196 12.93 -32.74 -7.09
C PHE A 196 11.74 -33.67 -7.36
N GLN A 197 11.04 -33.53 -8.49
CA GLN A 197 9.93 -34.43 -8.82
C GLN A 197 10.38 -35.87 -9.10
N LYS A 198 11.65 -36.09 -9.47
CA LYS A 198 12.23 -37.44 -9.62
C LYS A 198 12.53 -38.07 -8.27
N GLU A 199 13.11 -37.32 -7.34
CA GLU A 199 13.48 -37.81 -6.00
C GLU A 199 12.25 -37.89 -5.07
N TYR A 200 11.30 -36.97 -5.23
CA TYR A 200 10.09 -36.84 -4.43
C TYR A 200 8.86 -36.83 -5.36
N PRO A 201 8.51 -37.99 -5.95
CA PRO A 201 7.38 -38.08 -6.86
C PRO A 201 6.06 -37.73 -6.15
N PRO A 202 5.06 -37.24 -6.90
CA PRO A 202 3.76 -36.88 -6.33
C PRO A 202 3.18 -37.99 -5.47
N LYS A 203 2.82 -37.66 -4.24
CA LYS A 203 2.21 -38.60 -3.29
C LYS A 203 0.70 -38.43 -3.30
N LEU A 204 -0.01 -39.55 -3.21
CA LEU A 204 -1.45 -39.54 -3.06
C LEU A 204 -1.79 -39.14 -1.62
N VAL A 205 -2.40 -37.96 -1.46
CA VAL A 205 -2.72 -37.37 -0.14
C VAL A 205 -4.20 -37.00 -0.07
N GLU A 206 -4.75 -36.95 1.14
CA GLU A 206 -6.12 -36.49 1.36
C GLU A 206 -6.19 -34.98 1.05
N VAL A 207 -7.00 -34.60 0.05
CA VAL A 207 -7.15 -33.20 -0.36
C VAL A 207 -8.53 -32.63 -0.05
N ASN A 208 -9.52 -33.50 0.17
CA ASN A 208 -10.89 -33.08 0.43
C ASN A 208 -11.67 -34.14 1.19
N ARG A 209 -12.65 -33.69 1.97
CA ARG A 209 -13.56 -34.52 2.76
C ARG A 209 -14.95 -33.91 2.70
N LEU A 210 -15.94 -34.71 2.29
CA LEU A 210 -17.34 -34.27 2.22
C LEU A 210 -18.28 -35.34 2.76
N LYS A 211 -19.51 -34.95 3.13
CA LYS A 211 -20.51 -35.92 3.58
C LYS A 211 -20.94 -36.83 2.44
N TYR A 212 -20.89 -38.14 2.66
CA TYR A 212 -21.42 -39.14 1.76
C TYR A 212 -22.95 -39.19 1.89
N ARG A 213 -23.65 -38.68 0.88
CA ARG A 213 -25.11 -38.56 0.89
C ARG A 213 -25.72 -39.34 -0.26
N THR A 214 -26.75 -40.12 0.06
CA THR A 214 -27.64 -40.80 -0.89
C THR A 214 -29.02 -40.15 -0.85
N LYS A 215 -29.66 -40.03 -2.02
CA LYS A 215 -31.07 -39.66 -2.15
C LYS A 215 -31.97 -40.78 -1.63
N LYS A 216 -33.27 -40.49 -1.51
CA LYS A 216 -34.28 -41.46 -1.04
C LYS A 216 -34.41 -42.68 -1.95
N ASP A 217 -34.03 -42.56 -3.22
CA ASP A 217 -34.03 -43.62 -4.23
C ASP A 217 -32.73 -44.47 -4.22
N GLY A 218 -31.79 -44.18 -3.31
CA GLY A 218 -30.49 -44.84 -3.23
C GLY A 218 -29.43 -44.30 -4.20
N SER A 219 -29.78 -43.38 -5.10
CA SER A 219 -28.81 -42.69 -5.96
C SER A 219 -27.95 -41.70 -5.17
N LEU A 220 -26.76 -41.39 -5.66
CA LEU A 220 -25.87 -40.42 -5.00
C LEU A 220 -26.35 -38.98 -5.24
N TYR A 221 -26.00 -38.09 -4.31
CA TYR A 221 -26.09 -36.65 -4.57
C TYR A 221 -25.02 -36.24 -5.59
N SER A 222 -25.34 -35.26 -6.44
CA SER A 222 -24.44 -34.80 -7.52
C SER A 222 -23.06 -34.39 -7.00
N THR A 223 -22.97 -33.78 -5.83
CA THR A 223 -21.69 -33.39 -5.21
C THR A 223 -20.81 -34.59 -4.86
N VAL A 224 -21.41 -35.74 -4.53
CA VAL A 224 -20.68 -36.98 -4.23
C VAL A 224 -20.24 -37.64 -5.54
N GLU A 225 -21.13 -37.69 -6.55
CA GLU A 225 -20.79 -38.22 -7.88
C GLU A 225 -19.67 -37.42 -8.55
N GLU A 226 -19.76 -36.09 -8.51
CA GLU A 226 -18.73 -35.18 -9.03
C GLU A 226 -17.39 -35.39 -8.33
N ALA A 227 -17.38 -35.53 -7.00
CA ALA A 227 -16.16 -35.79 -6.25
C ALA A 227 -15.55 -37.16 -6.60
N MET A 228 -16.37 -38.21 -6.68
CA MET A 228 -15.91 -39.56 -7.06
C MET A 228 -15.39 -39.63 -8.50
N SER A 229 -15.88 -38.76 -9.39
CA SER A 229 -15.39 -38.64 -10.76
C SER A 229 -14.12 -37.79 -10.88
N LYS A 230 -14.03 -36.71 -10.09
CA LYS A 230 -12.91 -35.76 -10.12
C LYS A 230 -11.62 -36.33 -9.56
N TYR A 231 -11.69 -37.01 -8.41
CA TYR A 231 -10.50 -37.40 -7.66
C TYR A 231 -10.04 -38.81 -8.06
N PRO A 232 -8.72 -39.03 -8.22
CA PRO A 232 -8.18 -40.32 -8.66
C PRO A 232 -8.47 -41.46 -7.68
N LEU A 233 -8.65 -41.16 -6.39
CA LEU A 233 -9.08 -42.12 -5.39
C LEU A 233 -10.08 -41.47 -4.44
N THR A 234 -11.18 -42.17 -4.16
CA THR A 234 -12.10 -41.80 -3.08
C THR A 234 -12.41 -43.00 -2.20
N ARG A 235 -12.64 -42.77 -0.91
CA ARG A 235 -12.94 -43.79 0.10
C ARG A 235 -14.07 -43.31 0.99
N VAL A 236 -15.05 -44.17 1.23
CA VAL A 236 -16.12 -43.89 2.20
C VAL A 236 -15.67 -44.37 3.58
N GLU A 237 -15.69 -43.48 4.57
CA GLU A 237 -15.47 -43.79 5.98
C GLU A 237 -16.59 -43.17 6.83
N GLY A 238 -17.41 -44.01 7.45
CA GLY A 238 -18.57 -43.53 8.21
C GLY A 238 -19.60 -42.81 7.33
N ASP A 239 -19.91 -41.55 7.65
CA ASP A 239 -20.79 -40.67 6.88
C ASP A 239 -20.04 -39.74 5.92
N GLU A 240 -18.75 -39.99 5.68
CA GLU A 240 -17.88 -39.14 4.88
C GLU A 240 -17.30 -39.88 3.66
N LEU A 241 -17.15 -39.13 2.57
CA LEU A 241 -16.35 -39.47 1.42
C LEU A 241 -15.03 -38.69 1.52
N ILE A 242 -13.94 -39.42 1.67
CA ILE A 242 -12.57 -38.92 1.66
C ILE A 242 -12.06 -38.97 0.23
N CYS A 243 -11.46 -37.88 -0.22
CA CYS A 243 -10.96 -37.72 -1.58
C CYS A 243 -9.46 -37.51 -1.55
N PHE A 244 -8.75 -38.29 -2.36
CA PHE A 244 -7.31 -38.22 -2.48
C PHE A 244 -6.91 -37.74 -3.87
N ASP A 245 -5.86 -36.92 -3.91
CA ASP A 245 -5.26 -36.46 -5.16
C ASP A 245 -3.74 -36.51 -5.06
N TYR A 246 -3.07 -36.52 -6.21
CA TYR A 246 -1.63 -36.50 -6.27
C TYR A 246 -1.12 -35.09 -6.01
N GLN A 247 -0.46 -34.90 -4.87
CA GLN A 247 0.24 -33.66 -4.56
C GLN A 247 1.72 -33.81 -4.90
N ALA A 248 2.17 -33.03 -5.88
CA ALA A 248 3.58 -32.89 -6.21
C ALA A 248 4.33 -32.18 -5.06
N PHE A 249 5.58 -32.57 -4.82
CA PHE A 249 6.42 -31.90 -3.83
C PHE A 249 6.67 -30.44 -4.27
N ASN A 250 6.32 -29.47 -3.42
CA ASN A 250 6.55 -28.06 -3.67
C ASN A 250 7.77 -27.57 -2.86
N PRO A 251 8.94 -27.33 -3.49
CA PRO A 251 10.12 -26.84 -2.78
C PRO A 251 9.92 -25.43 -2.17
N GLY A 252 8.96 -24.67 -2.66
CA GLY A 252 8.55 -23.38 -2.10
C GLY A 252 7.73 -23.50 -0.80
N SER A 253 7.10 -24.64 -0.55
CA SER A 253 6.30 -24.90 0.65
C SER A 253 7.19 -25.29 1.84
N PRO A 254 7.20 -24.51 2.94
CA PRO A 254 7.93 -24.90 4.14
C PRO A 254 7.46 -26.23 4.71
N VAL A 255 6.17 -26.57 4.56
CA VAL A 255 5.58 -27.81 5.07
C VAL A 255 6.15 -29.01 4.30
N ASP A 256 6.06 -29.00 2.97
CA ASP A 256 6.54 -30.07 2.11
C ASP A 256 8.03 -30.34 2.35
N ARG A 257 8.85 -29.28 2.47
CA ARG A 257 10.28 -29.40 2.80
C ARG A 257 10.51 -30.10 4.14
N ILE A 258 9.72 -29.76 5.16
CA ILE A 258 9.84 -30.35 6.49
C ILE A 258 9.46 -31.84 6.45
N ASP A 259 8.37 -32.18 5.77
CA ASP A 259 7.90 -33.56 5.66
C ASP A 259 8.95 -34.44 4.98
N VAL A 260 9.54 -33.97 3.88
CA VAL A 260 10.65 -34.67 3.20
C VAL A 260 11.87 -34.84 4.11
N LEU A 261 12.24 -33.82 4.87
CA LEU A 261 13.38 -33.91 5.79
C LEU A 261 13.11 -34.89 6.94
N TRP A 262 11.89 -34.89 7.49
CA TRP A 262 11.50 -35.86 8.53
C TRP A 262 11.45 -37.28 7.99
N ASP A 263 10.93 -37.51 6.78
CA ASP A 263 10.97 -38.79 6.08
C ASP A 263 12.43 -39.28 5.93
N ALA A 264 13.37 -38.36 5.70
CA ALA A 264 14.81 -38.64 5.63
C ALA A 264 15.48 -38.80 7.02
N GLY A 265 14.72 -38.76 8.11
CA GLY A 265 15.23 -38.96 9.48
C GLY A 265 15.87 -37.71 10.12
N TRP A 266 15.69 -36.53 9.54
CA TRP A 266 16.13 -35.28 10.15
C TRP A 266 15.43 -35.04 11.50
N LYS A 267 16.23 -34.70 12.52
CA LYS A 267 15.75 -34.39 13.87
C LYS A 267 16.03 -32.93 14.20
N PRO A 268 15.03 -32.03 14.15
CA PRO A 268 15.24 -30.62 14.40
C PRO A 268 15.64 -30.36 15.87
N TRP A 269 16.76 -29.67 16.08
CA TRP A 269 17.18 -29.22 17.41
C TRP A 269 16.50 -27.91 17.83
N MET A 270 16.17 -27.05 16.86
CA MET A 270 15.45 -25.79 17.08
C MET A 270 14.02 -25.93 16.58
N LYS A 271 13.07 -25.78 17.50
CA LYS A 271 11.66 -26.10 17.27
C LYS A 271 10.79 -24.85 17.36
N THR A 272 10.05 -24.57 16.29
CA THR A 272 9.05 -23.50 16.28
C THR A 272 7.93 -23.78 17.29
N LYS A 273 7.15 -22.74 17.66
CA LYS A 273 5.98 -22.92 18.53
C LYS A 273 4.98 -23.94 17.95
N GLY A 274 4.80 -23.94 16.63
CA GLY A 274 3.94 -24.89 15.92
C GLY A 274 4.41 -26.34 16.05
N HIS A 275 5.72 -26.58 15.85
CA HIS A 275 6.28 -27.93 15.99
C HIS A 275 6.18 -28.45 17.44
N LYS A 276 6.41 -27.59 18.44
CA LYS A 276 6.21 -27.95 19.86
C LYS A 276 4.75 -28.31 20.20
N LYS A 277 3.78 -27.76 19.46
CA LYS A 277 2.35 -28.08 19.62
C LYS A 277 2.02 -29.44 18.99
N PHE A 278 2.48 -29.69 17.76
CA PHE A 278 2.32 -30.97 17.06
C PHE A 278 2.88 -32.15 17.87
N GLU A 279 4.07 -32.00 18.48
CA GLU A 279 4.65 -33.05 19.34
C GLU A 279 3.86 -33.33 20.62
N LYS A 280 3.06 -32.37 21.10
CA LYS A 280 2.19 -32.57 22.27
C LYS A 280 0.88 -33.26 21.91
N GLU A 281 0.39 -33.05 20.69
CA GLU A 281 -0.87 -33.61 20.20
C GLU A 281 -0.71 -35.05 19.68
N ASN A 282 0.50 -35.43 19.25
CA ASN A 282 0.83 -36.77 18.75
C ASN A 282 1.63 -37.63 19.75
N LYS A 283 1.62 -37.27 21.04
CA LYS A 283 2.15 -38.08 22.15
C LYS A 283 1.00 -38.67 22.96
#